data_AF-A0A9E3XXV4-F1
#
_entry.id   AF-A0A9E3XXV4-F1
#
_cell.length_a   1.000
_cell.length_b   1.000
_cell.length_c   1.000
_cell.angle_alpha   90.00
_cell.angle_beta   90.00
_cell.angle_gamma   90.00
#
_symmetry.space_group_name_H-M   'P 1'
#
loop_
_entity.id
_entity.type
_entity.pdbx_description
1 polymer ?
#
loop_
_entity_poly.entity_id
_entity_poly.type
_entity_poly.pdbx_seq_one_letter_code
_entity_poly.pdbx_strand_id
1 'polypeptide(L)'
;VTVTHPEVTRYFMAVREAVRLTLQAATAGAPGEVLVLDMGTPVKIADVARQLIEQSGKQIEIRYTGLRPGEKLHEVLLSEGEEGDRPHHPLIDHVRVSPRWIDADQLVVEVGGSMADSVAEACKVGGPGA
;
A
#
# COMPACT_ATOMS: atom_id res chain seq x y z
N VAL A 1 12.60 -23.04 4.05
CA VAL A 1 11.92 -21.84 3.51
C VAL A 1 12.75 -20.61 3.86
N THR A 2 12.60 -19.52 3.11
CA THR A 2 13.32 -18.27 3.37
C THR A 2 12.36 -17.20 3.89
N VAL A 3 12.84 -16.39 4.85
CA VAL A 3 12.14 -15.22 5.39
C VAL A 3 13.14 -14.05 5.37
N THR A 4 12.70 -12.84 5.08
CA THR A 4 13.63 -11.70 4.99
C THR A 4 14.18 -11.31 6.36
N HIS A 5 13.30 -11.04 7.33
CA HIS A 5 13.69 -10.65 8.68
C HIS A 5 12.79 -11.30 9.74
N PRO A 6 13.30 -11.68 10.93
CA PRO A 6 12.49 -12.32 11.97
C PRO A 6 11.32 -11.46 12.47
N GLU A 7 11.51 -10.14 12.51
CA GLU A 7 10.53 -9.18 13.02
C GLU A 7 9.66 -8.52 11.93
N VAL A 8 9.78 -8.94 10.67
CA VAL A 8 9.00 -8.33 9.57
C VAL A 8 7.52 -8.65 9.72
N THR A 9 6.66 -7.63 9.64
CA THR A 9 5.20 -7.78 9.71
C THR A 9 4.51 -7.30 8.43
N ARG A 10 3.43 -7.96 8.05
CA ARG A 10 2.61 -7.59 6.89
C ARG A 10 1.13 -7.70 7.22
N TYR A 11 0.34 -6.84 6.61
CA TYR A 11 -1.11 -7.02 6.57
C TYR A 11 -1.46 -8.10 5.55
N PHE A 12 -2.50 -8.86 5.88
CA PHE A 12 -3.07 -9.85 4.99
C PHE A 12 -4.46 -9.38 4.57
N MET A 13 -4.74 -9.54 3.28
CA MET A 13 -6.04 -9.24 2.71
C MET A 13 -6.50 -10.45 1.90
N ALA A 14 -7.77 -10.82 2.01
CA ALA A 14 -8.32 -11.82 1.10
C ALA A 14 -8.46 -11.23 -0.31
N VAL A 15 -8.18 -12.03 -1.33
CA VAL A 15 -8.30 -11.60 -2.74
C VAL A 15 -9.70 -11.05 -3.04
N ARG A 16 -10.75 -11.64 -2.45
CA ARG A 16 -12.14 -11.19 -2.63
C ARG A 16 -12.40 -9.81 -2.03
N GLU A 17 -11.75 -9.49 -0.90
CA GLU A 17 -11.85 -8.19 -0.25
C GLU A 17 -11.15 -7.12 -1.09
N ALA A 18 -9.96 -7.43 -1.62
CA ALA A 18 -9.24 -6.54 -2.53
C ALA A 18 -10.07 -6.19 -3.76
N VAL A 19 -10.63 -7.21 -4.42
CA VAL A 19 -11.50 -7.00 -5.60
C VAL A 19 -12.73 -6.16 -5.24
N ARG A 20 -13.37 -6.43 -4.08
CA ARG A 20 -14.53 -5.67 -3.63
C ARG A 20 -14.17 -4.20 -3.34
N LEU A 21 -13.04 -3.96 -2.68
CA LEU A 21 -12.54 -2.61 -2.40
C LEU A 21 -12.30 -1.84 -3.70
N THR A 22 -11.66 -2.47 -4.70
CA THR A 22 -11.43 -1.85 -6.01
C THR A 22 -12.73 -1.48 -6.72
N LEU A 23 -13.72 -2.39 -6.72
CA LEU A 23 -15.03 -2.11 -7.32
C LEU A 23 -15.79 -1.01 -6.56
N GLN A 24 -15.67 -0.98 -5.24
CA GLN A 24 -16.27 0.08 -4.42
C GLN A 24 -15.61 1.43 -4.68
N ALA A 25 -14.28 1.49 -4.76
CA ALA A 25 -13.57 2.71 -5.12
C ALA A 25 -13.97 3.22 -6.51
N ALA A 26 -14.15 2.31 -7.48
CA ALA A 26 -14.57 2.67 -8.84
C ALA A 26 -16.00 3.21 -8.94
N THR A 27 -16.88 2.92 -7.98
CA THR A 27 -18.32 3.26 -8.05
C THR A 27 -18.77 4.26 -7.01
N ALA A 28 -18.13 4.29 -5.85
CA ALA A 28 -18.48 5.11 -4.70
C ALA A 28 -17.36 6.05 -4.24
N GLY A 29 -16.17 5.98 -4.86
CA GLY A 29 -15.07 6.89 -4.56
C GLY A 29 -15.27 8.28 -5.16
N ALA A 30 -14.91 9.31 -4.40
CA ALA A 30 -14.90 10.69 -4.86
C ALA A 30 -13.55 11.06 -5.51
N PRO A 31 -13.51 12.09 -6.37
CA PRO A 31 -12.24 12.62 -6.89
C PRO A 31 -11.29 13.02 -5.75
N GLY A 32 -10.04 12.56 -5.81
CA GLY A 32 -9.03 12.82 -4.76
C GLY A 32 -9.24 12.02 -3.47
N GLU A 33 -10.06 10.96 -3.51
CA GLU A 33 -10.29 10.08 -2.38
C GLU A 33 -9.56 8.74 -2.55
N VAL A 34 -9.00 8.25 -1.45
CA VAL A 34 -8.35 6.94 -1.36
C VAL A 34 -9.14 6.09 -0.37
N LEU A 35 -9.54 4.90 -0.79
CA LEU A 35 -10.22 3.94 0.07
C LEU A 35 -9.19 2.96 0.64
N VAL A 36 -9.11 2.88 1.96
CA VAL A 36 -8.19 2.02 2.69
C VAL A 36 -8.98 0.96 3.45
N LEU A 37 -8.68 -0.32 3.22
CA LEU A 37 -9.33 -1.41 3.94
C LEU A 37 -8.64 -1.63 5.29
N ASP A 38 -9.45 -1.70 6.33
CA ASP A 38 -9.06 -2.19 7.64
C ASP A 38 -8.79 -3.69 7.58
N MET A 39 -7.50 -4.05 7.58
CA MET A 39 -7.03 -5.44 7.55
C MET A 39 -6.74 -5.99 8.95
N GLY A 40 -7.16 -5.29 10.00
CA GLY A 40 -6.89 -5.66 11.40
C GLY A 40 -5.43 -5.44 11.77
N THR A 41 -4.80 -6.41 12.43
CA THR A 41 -3.42 -6.30 12.92
C THR A 41 -2.43 -6.98 11.97
N PRO A 42 -1.28 -6.36 11.67
CA PRO A 42 -0.27 -7.00 10.83
C PRO A 42 0.37 -8.19 11.56
N VAL A 43 0.71 -9.23 10.81
CA VAL A 43 1.23 -10.50 11.35
C VAL A 43 2.70 -10.67 10.96
N LYS A 44 3.50 -11.26 11.85
CA LYS A 44 4.90 -11.59 11.56
C LYS A 44 5.00 -12.70 10.51
N ILE A 45 5.81 -12.49 9.48
CA ILE A 45 6.01 -13.51 8.42
C ILE A 45 6.70 -14.77 8.97
N ALA A 46 7.57 -14.62 9.96
CA ALA A 46 8.19 -15.76 10.64
C ALA A 46 7.14 -16.66 11.31
N ASP A 47 6.09 -16.09 11.90
CA ASP A 47 5.04 -16.85 12.58
C ASP A 47 4.18 -17.60 11.56
N VAL A 48 3.82 -16.95 10.44
CA VAL A 48 3.13 -17.59 9.32
C VAL A 48 3.95 -18.77 8.76
N ALA A 49 5.25 -18.58 8.55
CA ALA A 49 6.13 -19.65 8.08
C ALA A 49 6.16 -20.84 9.05
N ARG A 50 6.27 -20.59 10.36
CA ARG A 50 6.24 -21.66 11.37
C ARG A 50 4.92 -22.42 11.37
N GLN A 51 3.79 -21.71 11.30
CA GLN A 51 2.46 -22.32 11.27
C GLN A 51 2.27 -23.21 10.04
N LEU A 52 2.71 -22.76 8.86
CA LEU A 52 2.63 -23.56 7.63
C LEU A 52 3.52 -24.81 7.68
N ILE A 53 4.71 -24.70 8.29
CA ILE A 53 5.62 -25.84 8.48
C ILE A 53 4.96 -26.88 9.41
N GLU A 54 4.40 -26.44 10.54
CA GLU A 54 3.70 -27.30 11.49
C GLU A 54 2.51 -28.01 10.82
N GLN A 55 1.66 -27.27 10.12
CA GLN A 55 0.51 -27.81 9.39
C GLN A 55 0.90 -28.78 8.26
N SER A 56 2.09 -28.59 7.67
CA SER A 56 2.60 -29.49 6.63
C SER A 56 3.07 -30.86 7.16
N GLY A 57 3.29 -30.98 8.48
CA GLY A 57 3.86 -32.18 9.10
C GLY A 57 5.33 -32.47 8.75
N LYS A 58 6.03 -31.51 8.13
CA LYS A 58 7.43 -31.66 7.68
C LYS A 58 8.38 -30.85 8.57
N GLN A 59 9.60 -31.35 8.72
CA GLN A 59 10.69 -30.60 9.35
C GLN A 59 11.39 -29.74 8.30
N ILE A 60 11.17 -28.43 8.33
CA ILE A 60 11.71 -27.49 7.35
C ILE A 60 12.40 -26.34 8.09
N GLU A 61 13.64 -26.05 7.73
CA GLU A 61 14.41 -24.94 8.28
C GLU A 61 13.90 -23.58 7.74
N ILE A 62 13.80 -22.56 8.61
CA ILE A 62 13.62 -21.17 8.21
C ILE A 62 14.99 -20.50 8.13
N ARG A 63 15.33 -19.97 6.94
CA ARG A 63 16.58 -19.23 6.71
C ARG A 63 16.29 -17.75 6.53
N TYR A 64 16.96 -16.91 7.31
CA TYR A 64 16.83 -15.46 7.20
C TYR A 64 17.78 -14.90 6.15
N THR A 65 17.26 -14.11 5.21
CA THR A 65 18.05 -13.55 4.10
C THR A 65 18.47 -12.10 4.31
N GLY A 66 17.95 -11.43 5.35
CA GLY A 66 18.04 -9.98 5.49
C GLY A 66 16.96 -9.26 4.69
N LEU A 67 16.75 -7.98 5.02
CA LEU A 67 15.87 -7.08 4.29
C LEU A 67 16.52 -6.68 2.96
N ARG A 68 15.70 -6.54 1.92
CA ARG A 68 16.13 -6.00 0.63
C ARG A 68 16.22 -4.46 0.70
N PRO A 69 17.00 -3.80 -0.17
CA PRO A 69 17.02 -2.34 -0.23
C PRO A 69 15.61 -1.78 -0.42
N GLY A 70 15.21 -0.85 0.46
CA GLY A 70 13.87 -0.24 0.45
C GLY A 70 12.76 -1.09 1.08
N GLU A 71 13.04 -2.31 1.53
CA GLU A 71 12.04 -3.15 2.21
C GLU A 71 11.76 -2.61 3.61
N LYS A 72 10.50 -2.28 3.89
CA LYS A 72 10.06 -1.82 5.22
C LYS A 72 9.96 -3.01 6.19
N LEU A 73 10.34 -2.76 7.45
CA LEU A 73 10.15 -3.73 8.52
C LEU A 73 8.66 -3.90 8.87
N HIS A 74 7.92 -2.79 8.89
CA HIS A 74 6.50 -2.74 9.19
C HIS A 74 5.76 -1.90 8.17
N GLU A 75 4.56 -2.34 7.80
CA GLU A 75 3.65 -1.57 6.95
C GLU A 75 2.77 -0.64 7.78
N VAL A 76 2.34 0.45 7.17
CA VAL A 76 1.45 1.45 7.76
C VAL A 76 0.32 1.69 6.76
N LEU A 77 -0.93 1.65 7.23
CA LEU A 77 -2.11 1.86 6.37
C LEU A 77 -2.45 3.34 6.20
N LEU A 78 -2.33 4.12 7.27
CA LEU A 78 -2.51 5.56 7.29
C LEU A 78 -1.30 6.20 7.96
N SER A 79 -0.66 7.12 7.26
CA SER A 79 0.52 7.84 7.75
C SER A 79 0.12 8.90 8.78
N GLU A 80 1.11 9.44 9.49
CA GLU A 80 0.87 10.57 10.41
C GLU A 80 0.28 11.77 9.64
N GLY A 81 -0.90 12.23 10.08
CA GLY A 81 -1.64 13.32 9.45
C GLY A 81 -2.62 12.90 8.36
N GLU A 82 -2.69 11.60 8.02
CA GLU A 82 -3.77 11.05 7.19
C GLU A 82 -4.91 10.59 8.11
N GLU A 83 -6.06 11.24 7.99
CA GLU A 83 -7.28 10.87 8.72
C GLU A 83 -8.32 10.34 7.73
N GLY A 84 -8.90 9.19 8.06
CA GLY A 84 -9.99 8.59 7.32
C GLY A 84 -11.28 8.56 8.14
N ASP A 85 -12.42 8.60 7.46
CA ASP A 85 -13.74 8.32 8.05
C ASP A 85 -14.39 7.10 7.38
N ARG A 86 -15.44 6.54 8.01
CA ARG A 86 -16.11 5.32 7.51
C ARG A 86 -17.59 5.55 7.23
N PRO A 87 -17.96 6.43 6.28
CA PRO A 87 -19.34 6.85 6.06
C PRO A 87 -20.23 5.73 5.49
N HIS A 88 -19.65 4.77 4.77
CA HIS A 88 -20.40 3.78 4.00
C HIS A 88 -20.18 2.34 4.45
N HIS A 89 -19.00 2.01 4.97
CA HIS A 89 -18.67 0.64 5.36
C HIS A 89 -17.75 0.62 6.58
N PRO A 90 -18.03 -0.21 7.60
CA PRO A 90 -17.32 -0.19 8.88
C PRO A 90 -15.85 -0.61 8.81
N LEU A 91 -15.39 -1.14 7.68
CA LEU A 91 -14.00 -1.58 7.46
C LEU A 91 -13.28 -0.81 6.36
N ILE A 92 -13.89 0.23 5.79
CA ILE A 92 -13.27 0.98 4.69
C ILE A 92 -13.19 2.43 5.10
N ASP A 93 -11.96 2.88 5.32
CA ASP A 93 -11.64 4.27 5.54
C ASP A 93 -11.63 5.01 4.20
N HIS A 94 -12.34 6.13 4.17
CA HIS A 94 -12.38 7.11 3.10
C HIS A 94 -11.43 8.24 3.48
N VAL A 95 -10.31 8.33 2.76
CA VAL A 95 -9.24 9.29 3.06
C VAL A 95 -9.20 10.31 1.95
N ARG A 96 -9.37 11.59 2.32
CA ARG A 96 -9.25 12.69 1.36
C ARG A 96 -7.80 13.11 1.22
N VAL A 97 -7.26 12.95 0.01
CA VAL A 97 -5.89 13.31 -0.30
C VAL A 97 -5.92 14.56 -1.15
N SER A 98 -5.29 15.63 -0.66
CA SER A 98 -5.07 16.80 -1.49
C SER A 98 -4.04 16.43 -2.56
N PRO A 99 -4.35 16.61 -3.87
CA PRO A 99 -3.36 16.38 -4.90
C PRO A 99 -2.13 17.24 -4.61
N ARG A 100 -1.02 16.61 -4.26
CA ARG A 100 0.27 17.28 -4.29
C ARG A 100 0.75 17.25 -5.72
N TRP A 101 0.51 18.36 -6.41
CA TRP A 101 1.18 18.66 -7.67
C TRP A 101 2.67 18.67 -7.37
N ILE A 102 3.42 17.78 -8.00
CA ILE A 102 4.86 17.96 -8.08
C ILE A 102 5.05 19.11 -9.06
N ASP A 103 5.61 20.23 -8.60
CA ASP A 103 6.06 21.27 -9.53
C ASP A 103 7.06 20.62 -10.49
N ALA A 104 6.83 20.77 -11.80
CA ALA A 104 7.68 20.19 -12.84
C ALA A 104 9.16 20.55 -12.61
N ASP A 105 9.38 21.75 -12.07
CA ASP A 105 10.64 22.34 -11.64
C ASP A 105 11.40 21.46 -10.62
N GLN A 106 10.69 20.78 -9.72
CA GLN A 106 11.27 19.84 -8.76
C GLN A 106 11.50 18.44 -9.35
N LEU A 107 10.72 18.02 -10.34
CA LEU A 107 10.84 16.69 -10.96
C LEU A 107 12.06 16.59 -11.91
N VAL A 108 12.41 17.69 -12.60
CA VAL A 108 13.56 17.77 -13.52
C VAL A 108 14.89 17.53 -12.79
N VAL A 109 14.96 17.81 -11.48
CA VAL A 109 16.17 17.61 -10.66
C VAL A 109 16.41 16.12 -10.34
N GLU A 110 15.36 15.30 -10.27
CA GLU A 110 15.46 13.89 -9.85
C GLU A 110 15.38 12.87 -11.01
N VAL A 111 14.65 13.20 -12.07
CA VAL A 111 14.41 12.29 -13.20
C VAL A 111 14.76 13.04 -14.48
N GLY A 112 15.92 12.73 -15.07
CA GLY A 112 16.48 13.48 -16.21
C GLY A 112 15.46 13.93 -17.27
N GLY A 113 15.66 15.15 -17.79
CA GLY A 113 14.63 16.02 -18.36
C GLY A 113 13.67 15.46 -19.42
N SER A 114 14.01 14.41 -20.18
CA SER A 114 13.08 13.91 -21.20
C SER A 114 11.90 13.10 -20.64
N MET A 115 12.03 12.55 -19.43
CA MET A 115 10.95 11.81 -18.77
C MET A 115 9.98 12.78 -18.06
N ALA A 116 10.51 13.89 -17.55
CA ALA A 116 9.72 14.91 -16.85
C ALA A 116 8.64 15.53 -17.74
N ASP A 117 8.96 15.82 -19.01
CA ASP A 117 8.00 16.39 -19.98
C ASP A 117 6.84 15.42 -20.29
N SER A 118 7.14 14.12 -20.38
CA SER A 118 6.12 13.09 -20.65
C SER A 118 5.20 12.89 -19.44
N VAL A 119 5.75 12.97 -18.23
CA VAL A 119 4.99 12.87 -16.97
C VAL A 119 4.14 14.14 -16.75
N ALA A 120 4.69 15.32 -17.02
CA ALA A 120 3.97 16.59 -16.95
C ALA A 120 2.78 16.63 -17.93
N GLU A 121 2.94 16.10 -19.14
CA GLU A 121 1.84 15.99 -20.12
C GLU A 121 0.72 15.05 -19.63
N ALA A 122 1.08 13.91 -19.04
CA ALA A 122 0.11 12.94 -18.51
C ALA A 122 -0.67 13.49 -17.30
N CYS A 123 -0.03 14.32 -16.48
CA CYS A 123 -0.64 14.96 -15.31
C CYS A 123 -1.53 16.19 -15.62
N LYS A 124 -1.59 16.66 -16.88
CA LYS A 124 -2.46 17.80 -17.27
C LYS A 124 -3.96 17.46 -17.26
N VAL A 125 -4.35 16.20 -17.07
CA VAL A 125 -5.76 15.81 -17.05
C VAL A 125 -6.32 15.98 -15.64
N GLY A 126 -6.77 17.20 -15.32
CA GLY A 126 -7.66 17.45 -14.17
C GLY A 126 -7.14 18.42 -13.13
N GLY A 127 -6.80 19.65 -13.52
CA GLY A 127 -6.66 20.76 -12.57
C GLY A 127 -8.02 21.18 -11.97
N PRO A 128 -8.05 21.83 -10.79
CA PRO A 128 -9.29 22.22 -10.14
C PRO A 128 -9.91 23.42 -10.87
N GLY A 129 -10.85 23.15 -11.77
CA GLY A 129 -11.58 24.18 -12.51
C GLY A 129 -12.07 23.82 -13.91
N ALA A 130 -12.25 22.53 -14.22
CA ALA A 130 -12.95 22.06 -15.42
C ALA A 130 -14.27 21.38 -15.04
#